data_AF-A0A081ALC0-F1
#
_entry.id   AF-A0A081ALC0-F1
#
_cell.length_a   1.000
_cell.length_b   1.000
_cell.length_c   1.000
_cell.angle_alpha   90.00
_cell.angle_beta   90.00
_cell.angle_gamma   90.00
#
_symmetry.space_group_name_H-M   'P 1'
#
loop_
_entity.id
_entity.type
_entity.pdbx_description
1 polymer ?
#
loop_
_entity_poly.entity_id
_entity_poly.type
_entity_poly.pdbx_seq_one_letter_code
_entity_poly.pdbx_strand_id
1 'polypeptide(L)'
;MASPIGIPTSSGFLCDETVGKNYYMAPEIVMRERYDPRRADIWSVGIAFFILLTSSPPFERADPSDPGFRYVAKRGIKAVFTAWGLGQDVSETLQDLLSRMLCVDPEERITMEEIWQHPVLQRPRC
;
A
#
# COMPACT_ATOMS: atom_id res chain seq x y z
N MET A 1 32.75 2.34 -25.14
CA MET A 1 31.38 2.00 -25.58
C MET A 1 31.15 0.53 -25.32
N ALA A 2 30.04 0.20 -24.65
CA ALA A 2 29.44 -1.12 -24.39
C ALA A 2 30.30 -2.25 -23.78
N SER A 3 29.86 -2.74 -22.62
CA SER A 3 30.21 -4.05 -22.03
C SER A 3 29.02 -4.51 -21.16
N PRO A 4 28.79 -5.83 -21.04
CA PRO A 4 27.62 -6.46 -21.65
C PRO A 4 26.66 -7.09 -20.63
N ILE A 5 25.54 -7.57 -21.17
CA ILE A 5 24.48 -8.37 -20.55
C ILE A 5 25.03 -9.41 -19.57
N GLY A 6 24.69 -9.27 -18.29
CA GLY A 6 24.95 -10.24 -17.24
C GLY A 6 23.69 -11.06 -16.92
N ILE A 7 23.78 -12.37 -17.11
CA ILE A 7 22.77 -13.36 -16.72
C ILE A 7 22.82 -13.54 -15.19
N PRO A 8 21.69 -13.57 -14.45
CA PRO A 8 21.73 -13.71 -13.00
C PRO A 8 21.94 -15.17 -12.59
N THR A 9 23.08 -15.47 -11.98
CA THR A 9 23.32 -16.71 -11.25
C THR A 9 22.80 -16.61 -9.82
N SER A 10 22.07 -17.64 -9.41
CA SER A 10 21.53 -17.93 -8.08
C SER A 10 22.47 -17.58 -6.92
N SER A 11 22.18 -16.51 -6.19
CA SER A 11 22.75 -16.19 -4.88
C SER A 11 21.81 -15.22 -4.13
N GLY A 12 21.25 -15.69 -3.01
CA GLY A 12 20.60 -14.93 -1.91
C GLY A 12 19.73 -13.72 -2.26
N PHE A 13 18.41 -13.84 -2.09
CA PHE A 13 17.46 -12.72 -2.11
C PHE A 13 17.59 -11.84 -0.85
N LEU A 14 18.71 -11.14 -0.70
CA LEU A 14 18.84 -10.02 0.23
C LEU A 14 19.23 -8.80 -0.59
N CYS A 15 18.23 -7.99 -0.94
CA CYS A 15 18.43 -6.72 -1.64
C CYS A 15 18.71 -5.62 -0.61
N ASP A 16 19.90 -5.03 -0.65
CA ASP A 16 20.33 -3.91 0.22
C ASP A 16 20.13 -2.52 -0.43
N GLU A 17 19.37 -2.47 -1.55
CA GLU A 17 19.10 -1.23 -2.26
C GLU A 17 17.63 -0.84 -2.20
N THR A 18 17.38 0.39 -1.73
CA THR A 18 16.05 1.02 -1.67
C THR A 18 15.61 1.43 -3.08
N VAL A 19 15.19 0.48 -3.90
CA VAL A 19 14.60 0.75 -5.22
C VAL A 19 13.08 0.64 -5.14
N GLY A 20 12.42 1.78 -5.21
CA GLY A 20 10.98 1.96 -5.17
C GLY A 20 10.70 3.44 -4.93
N LYS A 21 9.68 4.02 -5.56
CA LYS A 21 9.29 5.39 -5.15
C LYS A 21 8.78 5.30 -3.71
N ASN A 22 9.39 6.07 -2.80
CA ASN A 22 9.29 5.92 -1.33
C ASN A 22 7.87 5.74 -0.77
N TYR A 23 6.86 6.24 -1.47
CA TYR A 23 5.46 6.20 -1.04
C TYR A 23 4.81 4.81 -1.13
N TYR A 24 5.35 3.85 -1.89
CA TYR A 24 4.81 2.48 -1.94
C TYR A 24 5.28 1.59 -0.78
N MET A 25 6.38 1.94 -0.11
CA MET A 25 6.95 1.09 0.94
C MET A 25 6.04 1.05 2.17
N ALA A 26 5.83 -0.16 2.70
CA ALA A 26 5.10 -0.38 3.93
C ALA A 26 5.87 0.19 5.14
N PRO A 27 5.18 0.63 6.21
CA PRO A 27 5.82 1.26 7.37
C PRO A 27 6.86 0.34 8.03
N GLU A 28 6.60 -0.96 8.11
CA GLU A 28 7.52 -1.96 8.67
C GLU A 28 8.82 -2.11 7.86
N ILE A 29 8.76 -1.93 6.54
CA ILE A 29 9.95 -1.91 5.66
C ILE A 29 10.74 -0.62 5.88
N VAL A 30 10.04 0.51 6.00
CA VAL A 30 10.66 1.82 6.26
C VAL A 30 11.42 1.82 7.59
N MET A 31 10.89 1.13 8.60
CA MET A 31 11.50 0.96 9.93
C MET A 31 12.62 -0.09 9.96
N ARG A 32 12.93 -0.76 8.83
CA ARG A 32 13.95 -1.81 8.69
C ARG A 32 13.73 -3.01 9.63
N GLU A 33 12.49 -3.35 9.88
CA GLU A 33 12.12 -4.50 10.70
C GLU A 33 12.08 -5.78 9.84
N ARG A 34 12.11 -6.95 10.50
CA ARG A 34 11.75 -8.19 9.79
C ARG A 34 10.25 -8.14 9.50
N TYR A 35 9.86 -8.36 8.25
CA TYR A 35 8.47 -8.22 7.80
C TYR A 35 8.00 -9.43 7.01
N ASP A 36 6.68 -9.66 6.97
CA ASP A 36 6.06 -10.60 6.03
C ASP A 36 5.91 -9.91 4.66
N PRO A 37 6.61 -10.39 3.60
CA PRO A 37 6.56 -9.75 2.29
C PRO A 37 5.15 -9.71 1.69
N ARG A 38 4.28 -10.68 2.02
CA ARG A 38 2.91 -10.73 1.50
C ARG A 38 2.07 -9.58 2.05
N ARG A 39 2.26 -9.23 3.33
CA ARG A 39 1.58 -8.09 3.97
C ARG A 39 2.08 -6.77 3.39
N ALA A 40 3.38 -6.65 3.16
CA ALA A 40 3.96 -5.46 2.57
C ALA A 40 3.53 -5.24 1.10
N ASP A 41 3.36 -6.31 0.33
CA ASP A 41 2.81 -6.23 -1.02
C ASP A 41 1.37 -5.71 -1.01
N ILE A 42 0.54 -6.16 -0.07
CA ILE A 42 -0.85 -5.68 0.08
C ILE A 42 -0.88 -4.17 0.35
N TRP A 43 0.02 -3.66 1.19
CA TRP A 43 0.16 -2.21 1.41
C TRP A 43 0.52 -1.48 0.11
N SER A 44 1.54 -1.99 -0.60
CA SER A 44 2.02 -1.39 -1.85
C SER A 44 0.92 -1.32 -2.91
N VAL A 45 0.13 -2.38 -3.04
CA VAL A 45 -1.05 -2.43 -3.91
C VAL A 45 -2.12 -1.45 -3.43
N GLY A 46 -2.33 -1.32 -2.12
CA GLY A 46 -3.25 -0.33 -1.55
C GLY A 46 -2.89 1.11 -1.93
N ILE A 47 -1.59 1.46 -1.87
CA ILE A 47 -1.10 2.78 -2.29
C ILE A 47 -1.28 2.97 -3.80
N ALA A 48 -0.91 1.97 -4.60
CA ALA A 48 -1.11 2.02 -6.05
C ALA A 48 -2.59 2.23 -6.40
N PHE A 49 -3.49 1.52 -5.73
CA PHE A 49 -4.92 1.64 -5.97
C PHE A 49 -5.45 3.01 -5.54
N PHE A 50 -5.02 3.55 -4.40
CA PHE A 50 -5.34 4.91 -4.00
C PHE A 50 -4.89 5.95 -5.04
N ILE A 51 -3.68 5.82 -5.58
CA ILE A 51 -3.15 6.71 -6.62
C ILE A 51 -3.99 6.60 -7.89
N LEU A 52 -4.43 5.41 -8.29
CA LEU A 52 -5.29 5.25 -9.46
C LEU A 52 -6.65 5.97 -9.30
N LEU A 53 -7.18 6.05 -8.08
CA LEU A 53 -8.45 6.73 -7.81
C LEU A 53 -8.30 8.25 -7.71
N THR A 54 -7.18 8.73 -7.19
CA THR A 54 -7.00 10.14 -6.79
C THR A 54 -5.96 10.90 -7.61
N SER A 55 -5.22 10.18 -8.47
CA SER A 55 -4.04 10.67 -9.20
C SER A 55 -2.88 11.18 -8.31
N SER A 56 -2.94 10.99 -6.99
CA SER A 56 -1.95 11.50 -6.04
C SER A 56 -1.70 10.52 -4.89
N PRO A 57 -0.47 10.35 -4.39
CA PRO A 57 -0.22 9.52 -3.21
C PRO A 57 -0.77 10.19 -1.94
N PRO A 58 -1.17 9.41 -0.92
CA PRO A 58 -1.71 9.96 0.33
C PRO A 58 -0.64 10.62 1.23
N PHE A 59 0.63 10.26 1.04
CA PHE A 59 1.82 10.78 1.74
C PHE A 59 3.08 10.46 0.92
N GLU A 60 4.22 11.06 1.25
CA GLU A 60 5.48 10.84 0.53
C GLU A 60 6.22 9.60 1.01
N ARG A 61 6.12 9.30 2.31
CA ARG A 61 6.73 8.12 2.93
C ARG A 61 5.90 7.62 4.10
N ALA A 62 5.82 6.30 4.26
CA ALA A 62 5.19 5.65 5.41
C ALA A 62 6.09 5.76 6.67
N ASP A 63 6.40 6.98 7.08
CA ASP A 63 7.31 7.30 8.17
C ASP A 63 6.61 8.23 9.18
N PRO A 64 6.76 8.03 10.50
CA PRO A 64 6.17 8.91 11.51
C PRO A 64 6.57 10.40 11.38
N SER A 65 7.67 10.72 10.70
CA SER A 65 8.09 12.09 10.40
C SER A 65 7.21 12.76 9.33
N ASP A 66 6.57 11.98 8.44
CA ASP A 66 5.69 12.47 7.39
C ASP A 66 4.32 12.90 7.98
N PRO A 67 3.91 14.18 7.81
CA PRO A 67 2.62 14.66 8.32
C PRO A 67 1.41 13.95 7.71
N GLY A 68 1.46 13.59 6.43
CA GLY A 68 0.41 12.87 5.73
C GLY A 68 0.28 11.43 6.24
N PHE A 69 1.40 10.75 6.47
CA PHE A 69 1.37 9.41 7.07
C PHE A 69 0.79 9.45 8.48
N ARG A 70 1.20 10.43 9.33
CA ARG A 70 0.60 10.60 10.66
C ARG A 70 -0.90 10.85 10.61
N TYR A 71 -1.38 11.60 9.62
CA TYR A 71 -2.80 11.83 9.43
C TYR A 71 -3.53 10.52 9.09
N VAL A 72 -3.00 9.74 8.14
CA VAL A 72 -3.56 8.42 7.77
C VAL A 72 -3.51 7.44 8.95
N ALA A 73 -2.39 7.34 9.66
CA ALA A 73 -2.24 6.45 10.81
C ALA A 73 -3.24 6.78 11.94
N LYS A 74 -3.57 8.06 12.14
CA LYS A 74 -4.49 8.50 13.20
C LYS A 74 -5.96 8.50 12.79
N ARG A 75 -6.26 8.76 11.52
CA ARG A 75 -7.64 9.03 11.04
C ARG A 75 -8.13 8.01 10.02
N GLY A 76 -7.25 7.15 9.52
CA GLY A 76 -7.51 6.20 8.44
C GLY A 76 -7.55 6.86 7.06
N ILE A 77 -7.45 6.05 6.02
CA ILE A 77 -7.47 6.53 4.64
C ILE A 77 -8.82 7.14 4.23
N LYS A 78 -9.93 6.70 4.84
CA LYS A 78 -11.27 7.27 4.61
C LYS A 78 -11.31 8.77 4.86
N ALA A 79 -10.61 9.23 5.91
CA ALA A 79 -10.51 10.64 6.24
C ALA A 79 -9.73 11.47 5.20
N VAL A 80 -8.87 10.83 4.40
CA VAL A 80 -8.18 11.48 3.27
C VAL A 80 -9.15 11.72 2.12
N PHE A 81 -9.97 10.71 1.77
CA PHE A 81 -11.02 10.87 0.75
C PHE A 81 -12.00 12.00 1.13
N THR A 82 -12.43 12.06 2.39
CA THR A 82 -13.28 13.17 2.86
C THR A 82 -12.56 14.51 2.79
N ALA A 83 -11.30 14.59 3.24
CA ALA A 83 -10.53 15.84 3.22
C ALA A 83 -10.27 16.36 1.80
N TRP A 84 -10.19 15.46 0.81
CA TRP A 84 -9.97 15.79 -0.60
C TRP A 84 -11.27 15.99 -1.39
N GLY A 85 -12.43 15.90 -0.73
CA GLY A 85 -13.73 16.06 -1.38
C GLY A 85 -14.18 14.86 -2.23
N LEU A 86 -13.45 13.75 -2.21
CA LEU A 86 -13.71 12.53 -3.01
C LEU A 86 -14.59 11.51 -2.28
N GLY A 87 -15.05 11.82 -1.08
CA GLY A 87 -15.81 10.88 -0.24
C GLY A 87 -17.13 10.40 -0.85
N GLN A 88 -17.68 11.12 -1.82
CA GLN A 88 -18.88 10.70 -2.57
C GLN A 88 -18.56 10.08 -3.94
N ASP A 89 -17.37 10.35 -4.48
CA ASP A 89 -16.93 9.84 -5.78
C ASP A 89 -16.41 8.39 -5.68
N VAL A 90 -15.94 8.00 -4.49
CA VAL A 90 -15.45 6.65 -4.20
C VAL A 90 -16.49 5.93 -3.35
N SER A 91 -16.94 4.75 -3.78
CA SER A 91 -17.95 3.98 -3.03
C SER A 91 -17.46 3.61 -1.63
N GLU A 92 -18.37 3.57 -0.66
CA GLU A 92 -18.02 3.22 0.73
C GLU A 92 -17.36 1.85 0.84
N THR A 93 -17.81 0.88 0.05
CA THR A 93 -17.22 -0.47 -0.01
C THR A 93 -15.77 -0.43 -0.49
N LEU A 94 -15.45 0.44 -1.44
CA LEU A 94 -14.09 0.60 -1.94
C LEU A 94 -13.18 1.33 -0.94
N GLN A 95 -13.72 2.38 -0.30
CA GLN A 95 -13.02 3.06 0.80
C GLN A 95 -12.76 2.09 1.97
N ASP A 96 -13.66 1.15 2.21
CA ASP A 96 -13.50 0.10 3.23
C ASP A 96 -12.34 -0.83 2.91
N LEU A 97 -12.31 -1.39 1.70
CA LEU A 97 -11.21 -2.24 1.24
C LEU A 97 -9.86 -1.53 1.39
N LEU A 98 -9.75 -0.30 0.90
CA LEU A 98 -8.52 0.48 1.01
C LEU A 98 -8.11 0.75 2.46
N SER A 99 -9.07 0.98 3.36
CA SER A 99 -8.77 1.18 4.78
C SER A 99 -8.17 -0.05 5.44
N ARG A 100 -8.57 -1.25 5.01
CA ARG A 100 -8.03 -2.52 5.51
C ARG A 100 -6.69 -2.90 4.85
N MET A 101 -6.50 -2.52 3.58
CA MET A 101 -5.21 -2.69 2.88
C MET A 101 -4.12 -1.76 3.43
N LEU A 102 -4.49 -0.53 3.77
CA LEU A 102 -3.61 0.51 4.33
C LEU A 102 -3.67 0.55 5.86
N CYS A 103 -3.86 -0.61 6.50
CA CYS A 103 -3.68 -0.76 7.94
C CYS A 103 -2.19 -0.69 8.28
N VAL A 104 -1.85 0.20 9.22
CA VAL A 104 -0.46 0.42 9.64
C VAL A 104 0.12 -0.83 10.30
N ASP A 105 -0.66 -1.48 11.17
CA ASP A 105 -0.27 -2.74 11.77
C ASP A 105 -0.37 -3.87 10.72
N PRO A 106 0.74 -4.55 10.36
CA PRO A 106 0.73 -5.61 9.36
C PRO A 106 -0.06 -6.86 9.80
N GLU A 107 -0.20 -7.11 11.11
CA GLU A 107 -0.94 -8.26 11.63
C GLU A 107 -2.45 -8.07 11.48
N GLU A 108 -2.92 -6.84 11.69
CA GLU A 108 -4.32 -6.43 11.50
C GLU A 108 -4.65 -6.06 10.05
N ARG A 109 -3.64 -5.98 9.18
CA ARG A 109 -3.83 -5.72 7.74
C ARG A 109 -4.65 -6.85 7.14
N ILE A 110 -5.45 -6.55 6.11
CA ILE A 110 -6.21 -7.59 5.39
C ILE A 110 -5.26 -8.58 4.70
N THR A 111 -5.65 -9.85 4.65
CA THR A 111 -4.95 -10.92 3.90
C THR A 111 -5.40 -10.95 2.44
N MET A 112 -4.64 -11.63 1.57
CA MET A 112 -5.03 -11.79 0.17
C MET A 112 -6.34 -12.59 0.03
N GLU A 113 -6.52 -13.60 0.87
CA GLU A 113 -7.71 -14.44 0.92
C GLU A 113 -8.95 -13.60 1.29
N GLU A 114 -8.84 -12.72 2.29
CA GLU A 114 -9.91 -11.82 2.69
C GLU A 114 -10.19 -10.74 1.64
N ILE A 115 -9.16 -10.23 0.94
CA ILE A 115 -9.35 -9.31 -0.19
C ILE A 115 -10.23 -9.97 -1.25
N TRP A 116 -9.95 -11.23 -1.60
CA TRP A 116 -10.73 -11.97 -2.61
C TRP A 116 -12.19 -12.20 -2.18
N GLN A 117 -12.42 -12.28 -0.87
CA GLN A 117 -13.76 -12.39 -0.29
C GLN A 117 -14.43 -11.03 -0.07
N HIS A 118 -13.75 -9.92 -0.36
CA HIS A 118 -14.28 -8.60 -0.09
C HIS A 118 -15.47 -8.26 -1.01
N PRO A 119 -16.55 -7.64 -0.52
CA PRO A 119 -17.74 -7.31 -1.33
C PRO A 119 -17.46 -6.47 -2.59
N VAL A 120 -16.37 -5.70 -2.60
CA VAL A 120 -15.88 -4.98 -3.81
C VAL A 120 -15.56 -5.91 -4.97
N LEU A 121 -14.97 -7.07 -4.69
CA LEU A 121 -14.54 -8.05 -5.70
C LEU A 121 -15.56 -9.17 -5.89
N GLN A 122 -16.46 -9.37 -4.92
CA GLN A 122 -17.61 -10.24 -5.09
C GLN A 122 -18.67 -9.55 -5.97
N ARG A 123 -18.59 -9.78 -7.28
CA ARG A 123 -19.68 -9.39 -8.20
C ARG A 123 -21.01 -10.00 -7.70
N PRO A 124 -22.14 -9.27 -7.76
CA PRO A 124 -23.43 -9.94 -7.84
C PRO A 124 -23.41 -10.78 -9.12
N ARG A 125 -23.53 -12.10 -8.99
CA ARG A 125 -23.69 -12.97 -10.16
C ARG A 125 -24.97 -12.52 -10.86
N CYS A 126 -24.84 -12.09 -12.12
CA CYS A 126 -25.97 -11.93 -13.03
C CYS A 126 -26.67 -13.27 -13.22
#